data_AF-A0A2G9RYP4-F1
#
_entry.id   AF-A0A2G9RYP4-F1
#
_cell.length_a   1.000
_cell.length_b   1.000
_cell.length_c   1.000
_cell.angle_alpha   90.00
_cell.angle_beta   90.00
_cell.angle_gamma   90.00
#
_symmetry.space_group_name_H-M   'P 1'
#
loop_
_entity.id
_entity.type
_entity.pdbx_description
1 polymer ?
#
loop_
_entity_poly.entity_id
_entity_poly.type
_entity_poly.pdbx_seq_one_letter_code
_entity_poly.pdbx_strand_id
1 'polypeptide(L)'
;NSMRATVEQHEGKTDILPPIKTLVTLGKEDLSIKAGFGYGLPISRLYARYFQGDLKLYSMEGVGTDAVIYLKAVSGDSFERLPVFNKSAWRHYKTAAEADDWSNPSREPRDASKYKAN
;
A
#
# COMPACT_ATOMS: atom_id res chain seq x y z
N ASN A 1 -1.92 9.45 8.80
CA ASN A 1 -1.24 9.61 7.49
C ASN A 1 -1.83 10.77 6.73
N SER A 2 -3.08 10.71 6.26
CA SER A 2 -3.70 11.78 5.45
C SER A 2 -3.62 13.18 6.10
N MET A 3 -3.96 13.32 7.38
CA MET A 3 -3.79 14.60 8.12
C MET A 3 -2.37 15.16 8.05
N ARG A 4 -1.35 14.33 8.28
CA ARG A 4 0.05 14.74 8.23
C ARG A 4 0.43 15.19 6.81
N ALA A 5 0.12 14.39 5.80
CA ALA A 5 0.41 14.71 4.41
C ALA A 5 -0.30 16.00 3.94
N THR A 6 -1.56 16.21 4.33
CA THR A 6 -2.30 17.43 4.03
C THR A 6 -1.65 18.65 4.66
N VAL A 7 -1.28 18.59 5.95
CA VAL A 7 -0.64 19.70 6.66
C VAL A 7 0.74 20.03 6.06
N GLU A 8 1.63 19.04 5.93
CA GLU A 8 2.99 19.24 5.39
C GLU A 8 2.96 19.79 3.94
N GLN A 9 2.00 19.38 3.11
CA GLN A 9 1.89 19.84 1.71
C GLN A 9 1.37 21.29 1.58
N HIS A 10 0.62 21.79 2.57
CA HIS A 10 -0.02 23.11 2.53
C HIS A 10 0.56 24.13 3.52
N GLU A 11 1.58 23.72 4.30
CA GLU A 11 2.31 24.59 5.23
C GLU A 11 2.80 25.86 4.51
N GLY A 12 2.37 27.02 5.02
CA GLY A 12 2.70 28.34 4.46
C GLY A 12 2.00 28.73 3.13
N LYS A 13 1.07 27.92 2.59
CA LYS A 13 0.37 28.22 1.32
C LYS A 13 -1.03 28.80 1.52
N THR A 14 -1.82 28.23 2.43
CA THR A 14 -3.22 28.61 2.66
C THR A 14 -3.62 28.36 4.12
N ASP A 15 -4.32 29.33 4.74
CA ASP A 15 -4.85 29.17 6.11
C ASP A 15 -5.94 28.08 6.20
N ILE A 16 -6.53 27.72 5.07
CA ILE A 16 -7.55 26.68 4.94
C ILE A 16 -6.90 25.43 4.33
N LEU A 17 -6.99 24.31 5.03
CA LEU A 17 -6.53 23.00 4.55
C LEU A 17 -7.66 22.28 3.78
N PRO A 18 -7.34 21.52 2.70
CA PRO A 18 -8.36 20.75 1.99
C PRO A 18 -8.89 19.60 2.88
N PRO A 19 -10.21 19.31 2.83
CA PRO A 19 -10.82 18.31 3.67
C PRO A 19 -10.41 16.88 3.26
N ILE A 20 -10.11 16.05 4.26
CA ILE A 20 -9.92 14.61 4.06
C ILE A 20 -11.29 13.99 3.83
N LYS A 21 -11.53 13.46 2.64
CA LYS A 21 -12.79 12.82 2.27
C LYS A 21 -12.76 11.35 2.68
N THR A 22 -13.78 10.91 3.41
CA THR A 22 -14.05 9.50 3.69
C THR A 22 -15.31 9.09 2.93
N LEU A 23 -15.15 8.28 1.88
CA LEU A 23 -16.29 7.69 1.18
C LEU A 23 -16.54 6.28 1.72
N VAL A 24 -17.71 6.10 2.32
CA VAL A 24 -18.23 4.82 2.77
C VAL A 24 -19.18 4.29 1.70
N THR A 25 -18.83 3.17 1.07
CA THR A 25 -19.74 2.46 0.15
C THR A 25 -20.26 1.20 0.83
N LEU A 26 -21.50 1.24 1.29
CA LEU A 26 -22.05 0.23 2.20
C LEU A 26 -22.81 -0.89 1.47
N GLY A 27 -22.20 -2.08 1.40
CA GLY A 27 -22.72 -3.21 2.18
C GLY A 27 -21.93 -3.26 3.50
N LYS A 28 -22.42 -3.88 4.58
CA LYS A 28 -21.87 -3.72 5.95
C LYS A 28 -20.36 -4.07 6.08
N GLU A 29 -19.53 -3.41 6.89
CA GLU A 29 -19.66 -2.17 7.68
C GLU A 29 -18.26 -1.54 7.92
N ASP A 30 -18.19 -0.28 8.41
CA ASP A 30 -16.98 0.58 8.42
C ASP A 30 -15.84 0.24 9.41
N LEU A 31 -14.64 0.78 9.12
CA LEU A 31 -13.49 0.84 10.04
C LEU A 31 -12.50 1.99 9.74
N SER A 32 -11.79 2.52 10.76
CA SER A 32 -10.73 3.56 10.60
C SER A 32 -9.46 3.30 11.44
N ILE A 33 -8.36 4.04 11.18
CA ILE A 33 -6.96 3.64 11.50
C ILE A 33 -6.10 4.77 12.11
N LYS A 34 -5.18 4.41 13.02
CA LYS A 34 -4.28 5.29 13.80
C LYS A 34 -2.84 5.34 13.24
N ALA A 35 -2.03 6.35 13.60
CA ALA A 35 -0.65 6.56 13.11
C ALA A 35 0.37 6.87 14.23
N GLY A 36 1.67 6.67 13.96
CA GLY A 36 2.77 6.98 14.90
C GLY A 36 4.13 6.35 14.54
N PHE A 37 4.28 5.03 14.74
CA PHE A 37 5.58 4.33 14.77
C PHE A 37 6.02 3.65 13.46
N GLY A 38 5.55 4.08 12.28
CA GLY A 38 5.84 3.43 10.99
C GLY A 38 5.09 2.10 10.75
N TYR A 39 4.82 1.31 11.79
CA TYR A 39 4.06 0.05 11.72
C TYR A 39 2.57 0.21 11.37
N GLY A 40 2.03 1.43 11.33
CA GLY A 40 0.60 1.69 11.16
C GLY A 40 0.00 1.08 9.90
N LEU A 41 0.63 1.25 8.73
CA LEU A 41 0.12 0.70 7.46
C LEU A 41 0.22 -0.84 7.40
N PRO A 42 1.37 -1.48 7.70
CA PRO A 42 1.46 -2.95 7.75
C PRO A 42 0.47 -3.60 8.73
N ILE A 43 0.37 -3.09 9.96
CA ILE A 43 -0.53 -3.65 10.99
C ILE A 43 -1.99 -3.48 10.57
N SER A 44 -2.37 -2.32 10.03
CA SER A 44 -3.76 -2.11 9.58
C SER A 44 -4.15 -3.00 8.40
N ARG A 45 -3.19 -3.31 7.52
CA ARG A 45 -3.39 -4.29 6.45
C ARG A 45 -3.54 -5.72 6.99
N LEU A 46 -2.84 -6.07 8.07
CA LEU A 46 -3.05 -7.36 8.76
C LEU A 46 -4.46 -7.45 9.36
N TYR A 47 -4.93 -6.40 10.05
CA TYR A 47 -6.31 -6.35 10.57
C TYR A 47 -7.37 -6.52 9.48
N ALA A 48 -7.25 -5.80 8.36
CA ALA A 48 -8.18 -5.97 7.23
C ALA A 48 -8.14 -7.40 6.65
N ARG A 49 -6.93 -7.98 6.52
CA ARG A 49 -6.74 -9.34 5.98
C ARG A 49 -7.16 -10.48 6.90
N TYR A 50 -7.27 -10.23 8.20
CA TYR A 50 -7.63 -11.25 9.19
C TYR A 50 -9.00 -11.87 8.88
N PHE A 51 -9.98 -11.06 8.49
CA PHE A 51 -11.32 -11.49 8.05
C PHE A 51 -11.51 -11.37 6.51
N GLN A 52 -10.54 -11.90 5.74
CA GLN A 52 -10.51 -11.96 4.26
C GLN A 52 -10.69 -10.63 3.52
N GLY A 53 -10.51 -9.50 4.19
CA GLY A 53 -10.39 -8.18 3.58
C GLY A 53 -9.01 -7.89 3.00
N ASP A 54 -8.77 -6.64 2.61
CA ASP A 54 -7.44 -6.10 2.32
C ASP A 54 -7.42 -4.58 2.53
N LEU A 55 -6.23 -4.01 2.68
CA LEU A 55 -6.00 -2.57 2.61
C LEU A 55 -5.12 -2.29 1.40
N LYS A 56 -5.58 -1.39 0.52
CA LYS A 56 -4.86 -0.93 -0.67
C LYS A 56 -4.67 0.59 -0.63
N LEU A 57 -3.57 1.05 -1.22
CA LEU A 57 -3.26 2.46 -1.40
C LEU A 57 -3.10 2.75 -2.89
N TYR A 58 -3.68 3.86 -3.34
CA TYR A 58 -3.57 4.35 -4.72
C TYR A 58 -3.15 5.81 -4.64
N SER A 59 -2.00 6.17 -5.22
CA SER A 59 -1.47 7.53 -5.13
C SER A 59 -1.36 8.16 -6.51
N MET A 60 -1.73 9.43 -6.60
CA MET A 60 -1.47 10.29 -7.76
C MET A 60 -0.52 11.40 -7.29
N GLU A 61 0.72 11.37 -7.78
CA GLU A 61 1.74 12.35 -7.42
C GLU A 61 1.28 13.78 -7.75
N GLY A 62 1.58 14.73 -6.86
CA GLY A 62 1.10 16.11 -6.95
C GLY A 62 -0.38 16.33 -6.61
N VAL A 63 -1.20 15.27 -6.49
CA VAL A 63 -2.64 15.37 -6.22
C VAL A 63 -3.02 14.82 -4.84
N GLY A 64 -2.67 13.57 -4.52
CA GLY A 64 -3.06 12.94 -3.26
C GLY A 64 -2.98 11.40 -3.26
N THR A 65 -3.52 10.79 -2.20
CA THR A 65 -3.51 9.34 -2.01
C THR A 65 -4.84 8.84 -1.45
N ASP A 66 -5.47 7.91 -2.17
CA ASP A 66 -6.64 7.17 -1.73
C ASP A 66 -6.21 5.92 -0.95
N ALA A 67 -6.87 5.67 0.18
CA ALA A 67 -6.69 4.48 0.99
C ALA A 67 -8.01 3.72 1.07
N VAL A 68 -8.04 2.51 0.51
CA VAL A 68 -9.26 1.70 0.41
C VAL A 68 -9.14 0.47 1.28
N ILE A 69 -10.10 0.30 2.18
CA ILE A 69 -10.25 -0.90 3.02
C ILE A 69 -11.39 -1.73 2.42
N TYR A 70 -11.10 -3.00 2.15
CA TYR A 70 -12.09 -3.99 1.74
C TYR A 70 -12.38 -4.90 2.92
N LEU A 71 -13.65 -5.16 3.20
CA LEU A 71 -14.14 -6.08 4.22
C LEU A 71 -15.18 -7.03 3.60
N LYS A 72 -15.45 -8.15 4.28
CA LYS A 72 -16.50 -9.09 3.90
C LYS A 72 -17.85 -8.59 4.39
N ALA A 73 -18.80 -8.41 3.46
CA ALA A 73 -20.13 -7.88 3.75
C ALA A 73 -21.07 -8.88 4.46
N VAL A 74 -20.71 -10.16 4.49
CA VAL A 74 -21.48 -11.24 5.12
C VAL A 74 -20.57 -11.93 6.13
N SER A 75 -20.99 -12.02 7.39
CA SER A 75 -20.20 -12.63 8.47
C SER A 75 -19.87 -14.10 8.24
N GLY A 76 -20.73 -14.83 7.51
CA GLY A 76 -20.47 -16.21 7.08
C GLY A 76 -19.32 -16.38 6.09
N ASP A 77 -18.79 -15.30 5.53
CA ASP A 77 -17.59 -15.26 4.67
C ASP A 77 -16.34 -14.75 5.41
N SER A 78 -16.50 -14.29 6.67
CA SER A 78 -15.50 -13.61 7.51
C SER A 78 -14.82 -14.60 8.46
N PHE A 79 -14.09 -15.55 7.91
CA PHE A 79 -13.29 -16.54 8.66
C PHE A 79 -11.95 -15.94 9.13
N GLU A 80 -11.16 -16.68 9.91
CA GLU A 80 -9.83 -16.22 10.30
C GLU A 80 -8.75 -16.63 9.28
N ARG A 81 -7.96 -15.67 8.80
CA ARG A 81 -6.78 -15.93 7.95
C ARG A 81 -5.54 -16.16 8.80
N LEU A 82 -5.40 -17.37 9.34
CA LEU A 82 -4.28 -17.76 10.19
C LEU A 82 -3.04 -18.23 9.39
N PRO A 83 -1.81 -17.94 9.86
CA PRO A 83 -0.60 -18.51 9.29
C PRO A 83 -0.45 -19.99 9.69
N VAL A 84 -0.20 -20.87 8.71
CA VAL A 84 -0.02 -22.31 8.94
C VAL A 84 1.42 -22.71 8.63
N PHE A 85 2.13 -23.24 9.63
CA PHE A 85 3.48 -23.77 9.44
C PHE A 85 3.44 -25.12 8.71
N ASN A 86 4.07 -25.20 7.54
CA ASN A 86 4.15 -26.39 6.69
C ASN A 86 5.40 -26.33 5.80
N LYS A 87 5.59 -27.31 4.90
CA LYS A 87 6.74 -27.34 3.97
C LYS A 87 6.83 -26.09 3.07
N SER A 88 5.71 -25.50 2.67
CA SER A 88 5.69 -24.26 1.88
C SER A 88 6.13 -23.06 2.71
N ALA A 89 5.61 -22.93 3.95
CA ALA A 89 6.05 -21.91 4.89
C ALA A 89 7.56 -22.01 5.18
N TRP A 90 8.07 -23.23 5.39
CA TRP A 90 9.50 -23.49 5.65
C TRP A 90 10.41 -23.07 4.48
N ARG A 91 9.97 -23.22 3.23
CA ARG A 91 10.74 -22.78 2.04
C ARG A 91 11.05 -21.29 2.09
N HIS A 92 10.12 -20.44 2.53
CA HIS A 92 10.36 -18.98 2.64
C HIS A 92 11.49 -18.61 3.62
N TYR A 93 11.87 -19.50 4.55
CA TYR A 93 13.02 -19.31 5.46
C TYR A 93 14.33 -19.93 4.92
N LYS A 94 14.29 -20.53 3.73
CA LYS A 94 15.40 -21.27 3.11
C LYS A 94 15.71 -20.84 1.68
N THR A 95 14.91 -19.96 1.08
CA THR A 95 15.19 -19.36 -0.23
C THR A 95 16.55 -18.65 -0.21
N ALA A 96 17.40 -18.95 -1.21
CA ALA A 96 18.63 -18.21 -1.46
C ALA A 96 18.34 -16.95 -2.29
N ALA A 97 19.36 -16.12 -2.55
CA ALA A 97 19.24 -15.08 -3.55
C ALA A 97 19.15 -15.72 -4.95
N GLU A 98 18.10 -15.40 -5.69
CA GLU A 98 17.88 -15.80 -7.08
C GLU A 98 18.15 -14.60 -8.00
N ALA A 99 18.31 -14.84 -9.31
CA ALA A 99 18.45 -13.75 -10.28
C ALA A 99 17.08 -13.06 -10.51
N ASP A 100 17.10 -11.77 -10.84
CA ASP A 100 15.86 -11.05 -11.20
C ASP A 100 15.20 -11.69 -12.44
N ASP A 101 13.90 -12.01 -12.35
CA ASP A 101 13.09 -12.55 -13.45
C ASP A 101 12.96 -11.59 -14.66
N TRP A 102 13.32 -10.31 -14.48
CA TRP A 102 13.13 -9.23 -15.45
C TRP A 102 14.43 -8.44 -15.67
N SER A 103 14.56 -7.84 -16.86
CA SER A 103 15.74 -7.05 -17.22
C SER A 103 15.93 -5.83 -16.31
N ASN A 104 17.08 -5.73 -15.68
CA ASN A 104 17.48 -4.58 -14.87
C ASN A 104 18.41 -3.66 -15.71
N PRO A 105 18.04 -2.38 -15.99
CA PRO A 105 18.86 -1.50 -16.81
C PRO A 105 20.19 -1.14 -16.12
N SER A 106 21.21 -0.83 -16.93
CA SER A 106 22.48 -0.29 -16.41
C SER A 106 22.24 1.00 -15.61
N ARG A 107 22.94 1.14 -14.47
CA ARG A 107 23.00 2.41 -13.72
C ARG A 107 23.68 3.53 -14.52
N GLU A 108 24.49 3.16 -15.49
CA GLU A 108 25.10 4.05 -16.48
C GLU A 108 24.59 3.63 -17.88
N PRO A 109 23.40 4.11 -18.30
CA PRO A 109 22.89 3.85 -19.65
C PRO A 109 23.80 4.50 -20.69
N ARG A 110 24.05 3.79 -21.80
CA ARG A 110 24.85 4.33 -22.89
C ARG A 110 24.11 5.49 -23.58
N ASP A 111 24.76 6.64 -23.66
CA ASP A 111 24.27 7.81 -24.39
C ASP A 111 24.10 7.50 -25.89
N ALA A 112 22.85 7.43 -26.33
CA ALA A 112 22.47 7.14 -27.71
C ALA A 112 22.64 8.35 -28.66
N SER A 113 22.77 9.58 -28.14
CA SER A 113 22.86 10.80 -28.97
C SER A 113 24.12 10.87 -29.85
N LYS A 114 25.15 10.10 -29.48
CA LYS A 114 26.45 10.04 -30.18
C LYS A 114 26.48 9.02 -31.34
N TYR A 115 25.43 8.25 -31.56
CA TYR A 115 25.30 7.39 -32.74
C TYR A 115 24.86 8.22 -33.96
N LYS A 116 25.82 8.54 -34.85
CA LYS A 116 25.49 8.86 -36.24
C LYS A 116 25.37 7.55 -37.02
N ALA A 117 24.22 7.34 -37.66
CA ALA A 117 24.12 6.38 -38.74
C ALA A 117 24.86 6.95 -39.96
N ASN A 118 25.78 6.15 -40.52
CA ASN A 118 26.36 6.37 -41.84
C ASN A 118 25.54 5.61 -42.89
#